data_AF-A0A4Q6F4Q4-F1
#
_entry.id   AF-A0A4Q6F4Q4-F1
#
_cell.length_a   1.000
_cell.length_b   1.000
_cell.length_c   1.000
_cell.angle_alpha   90.00
_cell.angle_beta   90.00
_cell.angle_gamma   90.00
#
_symmetry.space_group_name_H-M   'P 1'
#
loop_
_entity.id
_entity.type
_entity.pdbx_description
1 polymer ?
#
loop_
_entity_poly.entity_id
_entity_poly.type
_entity_poly.pdbx_seq_one_letter_code
_entity_poly.pdbx_strand_id
1 'polypeptide(L)'
;MPIITLVALLGLIVGVVLESKKLISKSVVKRLSTILVQAIYPCLIFSTLLLRFKGPELLELWVLPVFVVVILGAGLVFGLFTRRLSGLSDERSLRSYVFMTIMPNYSFVPLVLAQLIFGDVGVAY
;
A
#
# COMPACT_ATOMS: atom_id res chain seq x y z
N MET A 1 -12.53 14.23 -0.57
CA MET A 1 -11.06 14.19 -0.75
C MET A 1 -10.24 14.84 0.36
N PRO A 2 -10.45 16.11 0.80
CA PRO A 2 -9.62 16.70 1.87
C PRO A 2 -9.80 15.99 3.21
N ILE A 3 -11.02 15.55 3.53
CA ILE A 3 -11.32 14.87 4.80
C ILE A 3 -10.63 13.51 4.90
N ILE A 4 -10.68 12.66 3.86
CA ILE A 4 -10.05 11.33 3.89
C ILE A 4 -8.53 11.46 4.00
N THR A 5 -7.94 12.36 3.21
CA THR A 5 -6.49 12.64 3.26
C THR A 5 -6.08 13.21 4.62
N LEU A 6 -6.86 14.13 5.17
CA LEU A 6 -6.65 14.69 6.50
C LEU A 6 -6.76 13.61 7.58
N VAL A 7 -7.76 12.74 7.52
CA VAL A 7 -7.94 11.62 8.45
C VAL A 7 -6.77 10.65 8.36
N ALA A 8 -6.27 10.35 7.15
CA ALA A 8 -5.10 9.50 6.95
C ALA A 8 -3.83 10.13 7.55
N LEU A 9 -3.60 11.43 7.31
CA LEU A 9 -2.48 12.17 7.90
C LEU A 9 -2.56 12.24 9.42
N LEU A 10 -3.75 12.52 9.97
CA LEU A 10 -3.98 12.52 11.42
C LEU A 10 -3.73 11.13 12.01
N GLY A 11 -4.20 10.06 11.36
CA GLY A 11 -3.93 8.69 11.76
C GLY A 11 -2.43 8.37 11.79
N LEU A 12 -1.68 8.85 10.79
CA LEU A 12 -0.23 8.70 10.72
C LEU A 12 0.47 9.45 11.86
N ILE A 13 0.07 10.69 12.14
CA ILE A 13 0.60 11.48 13.26
C ILE A 13 0.31 10.78 14.59
N VAL A 14 -0.91 10.30 14.81
CA VAL A 14 -1.27 9.55 16.02
C VAL A 14 -0.40 8.31 16.17
N GLY A 15 -0.22 7.54 15.09
CA GLY A 15 0.66 6.36 15.10
C GLY A 15 2.10 6.71 15.49
N VAL A 16 2.66 7.77 14.90
CA VAL A 16 4.02 8.26 15.22
C VAL A 16 4.12 8.72 16.68
N VAL A 17 3.12 9.44 17.19
CA VAL A 17 3.12 9.93 18.59
C VAL A 17 3.03 8.76 19.57
N LEU A 18 2.16 7.77 19.30
CA LEU A 18 2.01 6.59 20.16
C LEU A 18 3.29 5.75 20.22
N GLU A 19 3.95 5.54 19.07
CA GLU A 19 5.20 4.77 19.00
C GLU A 19 6.37 5.55 19.64
N SER A 20 6.53 6.84 19.33
CA SER A 20 7.62 7.66 19.88
C SER A 20 7.55 7.82 21.40
N LYS A 21 6.33 7.89 21.95
CA LYS A 21 6.10 7.91 23.41
C LYS A 21 6.05 6.52 24.05
N LYS A 22 6.25 5.45 23.28
CA LYS A 22 6.17 4.04 23.74
C LYS A 22 4.85 3.71 24.46
N LEU A 23 3.76 4.36 24.06
CA LEU A 23 2.43 4.18 24.64
C LEU A 23 1.73 2.90 24.16
N ILE A 24 2.28 2.26 23.12
CA ILE A 24 1.81 1.01 22.56
C ILE A 24 2.94 -0.03 22.58
N SER A 25 2.59 -1.28 22.88
CA SER A 25 3.55 -2.39 22.83
C SER A 25 3.68 -2.94 21.41
N LYS A 26 4.87 -3.49 21.09
CA LYS A 26 5.11 -4.19 19.82
C LYS A 26 4.13 -5.35 19.56
N SER A 27 3.63 -5.98 20.62
CA SER A 27 2.62 -7.04 20.55
C SER A 27 1.28 -6.51 20.01
N VAL A 28 0.87 -5.33 20.48
CA VAL A 28 -0.35 -4.65 20.00
C VAL A 28 -0.18 -4.25 18.54
N VAL A 29 0.94 -3.63 18.16
CA VAL A 29 1.23 -3.26 16.75
C VAL A 29 1.15 -4.48 15.83
N LYS A 30 1.75 -5.60 16.25
CA LYS A 30 1.71 -6.85 15.49
C LYS A 30 0.28 -7.36 15.32
N ARG A 31 -0.52 -7.39 16.39
CA ARG A 31 -1.93 -7.84 16.34
C ARG A 31 -2.78 -6.95 15.43
N LEU A 32 -2.63 -5.62 15.54
CA LEU A 32 -3.33 -4.67 14.67
C LEU A 32 -2.96 -4.88 13.20
N SER A 33 -1.66 -5.08 12.90
CA SER A 33 -1.19 -5.36 11.55
C SER A 33 -1.77 -6.67 11.01
N THR A 34 -1.83 -7.71 11.83
CA THR A 34 -2.47 -8.98 11.46
C THR A 34 -3.95 -8.81 11.14
N ILE A 35 -4.71 -8.09 11.98
CA ILE A 35 -6.14 -7.82 11.74
C ILE A 35 -6.34 -7.02 10.45
N LEU A 36 -5.51 -6.01 10.21
CA LEU A 36 -5.54 -5.20 9.00
C LEU A 36 -5.36 -6.07 7.75
N VAL A 37 -4.34 -6.92 7.73
CA VAL A 37 -4.00 -7.75 6.56
C VAL A 37 -4.96 -8.91 6.36
N GLN A 38 -5.40 -9.56 7.44
CA GLN A 38 -6.18 -10.80 7.35
C GLN A 38 -7.69 -10.58 7.32
N ALA A 39 -8.18 -9.45 7.84
CA ALA A 39 -9.63 -9.18 7.91
C ALA A 39 -10.01 -7.88 7.20
N ILE A 40 -9.42 -6.75 7.58
CA ILE A 40 -9.89 -5.44 7.10
C ILE A 40 -9.66 -5.29 5.60
N TYR A 41 -8.46 -5.55 5.08
CA TYR A 41 -8.19 -5.41 3.65
C TYR A 41 -9.03 -6.35 2.78
N PRO A 42 -9.14 -7.66 3.07
CA PRO A 42 -10.06 -8.53 2.32
C PRO A 42 -11.50 -8.01 2.32
N CYS A 43 -12.03 -7.62 3.49
CA CYS A 43 -13.39 -7.08 3.58
C CYS A 43 -13.56 -5.80 2.75
N LEU A 44 -12.59 -4.89 2.76
CA LEU A 44 -12.63 -3.66 1.96
C LEU A 44 -12.55 -3.96 0.45
N ILE A 45 -11.72 -4.90 0.04
CA ILE A 45 -11.61 -5.32 -1.36
C ILE A 45 -12.95 -5.91 -1.81
N PHE A 46 -13.52 -6.86 -1.07
CA PHE A 46 -14.81 -7.46 -1.43
C PHE A 46 -15.94 -6.45 -1.42
N SER A 47 -16.01 -5.58 -0.41
CA SER A 47 -17.00 -4.51 -0.34
C SER A 47 -16.92 -3.59 -1.57
N THR A 48 -15.70 -3.21 -1.96
CA THR A 48 -15.48 -2.37 -3.15
C THR A 48 -15.88 -3.09 -4.43
N LEU A 49 -15.46 -4.34 -4.61
CA LEU A 49 -15.79 -5.14 -5.80
C LEU A 49 -17.29 -5.37 -5.94
N LEU A 50 -18.00 -5.67 -4.84
CA LEU A 50 -19.42 -6.00 -4.86
C LEU A 50 -20.33 -4.78 -4.93
N LEU A 51 -19.94 -3.66 -4.32
CA LEU A 51 -20.80 -2.47 -4.24
C LEU A 51 -20.56 -1.46 -5.36
N ARG A 52 -19.36 -1.42 -5.94
CA ARG A 52 -19.00 -0.37 -6.91
C ARG A 52 -18.89 -0.84 -8.35
N PHE A 53 -18.55 -2.10 -8.60
CA PHE A 53 -18.31 -2.58 -9.95
C PHE A 53 -19.44 -3.48 -10.44
N LYS A 54 -19.92 -3.21 -11.66
CA LYS A 54 -20.73 -4.19 -12.41
C LYS A 54 -19.82 -5.05 -13.28
N GLY A 55 -20.26 -6.26 -13.60
CA GLY A 55 -19.48 -7.22 -14.41
C GLY A 55 -18.85 -6.65 -15.69
N PRO A 56 -19.58 -5.85 -16.51
CA PRO A 56 -19.02 -5.22 -17.70
C PRO A 56 -17.93 -4.18 -17.41
N GLU A 57 -18.10 -3.36 -16.37
CA GLU A 57 -17.13 -2.33 -15.97
C GLU A 57 -15.82 -2.98 -15.47
N LEU A 58 -15.91 -4.15 -14.83
CA LEU A 58 -14.74 -4.90 -14.39
C LEU A 58 -13.88 -5.40 -15.57
N LEU A 59 -14.53 -5.75 -16.70
CA LEU A 59 -13.84 -6.16 -17.92
C LEU A 59 -13.10 -5.00 -18.56
N GLU A 60 -13.62 -3.77 -18.50
CA GLU A 60 -12.91 -2.60 -19.01
C GLU A 60 -11.61 -2.31 -18.24
N LEU A 61 -11.55 -2.72 -16.98
CA LEU A 61 -10.40 -2.54 -16.09
C LEU A 61 -9.37 -3.68 -16.12
N TRP A 62 -9.47 -4.61 -17.09
CA TRP A 62 -8.56 -5.77 -17.20
C TRP A 62 -7.07 -5.38 -17.29
N VAL A 63 -6.78 -4.16 -17.76
CA VAL A 63 -5.41 -3.64 -17.86
C VAL A 63 -4.80 -3.34 -16.50
N LEU A 64 -5.60 -3.09 -15.45
CA LEU A 64 -5.11 -2.80 -14.10
C LEU A 64 -4.26 -3.95 -13.52
N PRO A 65 -4.71 -5.22 -13.53
CA PRO A 65 -3.86 -6.37 -13.16
C PRO A 65 -2.52 -6.41 -13.91
N VAL A 66 -2.49 -6.05 -15.19
CA VAL A 66 -1.24 -6.03 -15.98
C VAL A 66 -0.31 -4.95 -15.45
N PHE A 67 -0.80 -3.74 -15.20
CA PHE A 67 -0.01 -2.67 -14.59
C PHE A 67 0.51 -3.05 -13.21
N VAL A 68 -0.29 -3.75 -12.39
CA VAL A 68 0.17 -4.27 -11.09
C VAL A 68 1.37 -5.20 -11.29
N VAL A 69 1.27 -6.18 -12.19
CA VAL A 69 2.39 -7.09 -12.48
C VAL A 69 3.63 -6.34 -12.95
N VAL A 70 3.46 -5.34 -13.82
CA VAL A 70 4.57 -4.51 -14.31
C VAL A 70 5.22 -3.73 -13.16
N ILE A 71 4.44 -3.11 -12.27
CA ILE A 71 4.96 -2.36 -11.12
C ILE A 71 5.71 -3.28 -10.16
N LEU A 72 5.13 -4.43 -9.81
CA LEU A 72 5.77 -5.42 -8.94
C LEU A 72 7.06 -5.97 -9.56
N GLY A 73 7.03 -6.27 -10.85
CA GLY A 73 8.19 -6.76 -11.60
C GLY A 73 9.30 -5.71 -11.70
N ALA A 74 8.96 -4.46 -11.99
CA ALA A 74 9.91 -3.35 -12.00
C ALA A 74 10.55 -3.15 -10.62
N GLY A 75 9.74 -3.20 -9.55
CA GLY A 75 10.22 -3.17 -8.17
C GLY A 75 11.17 -4.32 -7.84
N LEU A 76 10.86 -5.54 -8.28
CA LEU A 76 11.74 -6.70 -8.11
C LEU A 76 13.07 -6.52 -8.84
N VAL A 77 13.04 -6.14 -10.12
CA VAL A 77 14.26 -5.92 -10.93
C VAL A 77 15.11 -4.82 -10.31
N PHE A 78 14.48 -3.71 -9.92
CA PHE A 78 15.15 -2.60 -9.25
C PHE A 78 15.80 -3.07 -7.95
N GLY A 79 15.04 -3.70 -7.06
CA GLY A 79 15.55 -4.19 -5.78
C GLY A 79 16.70 -5.18 -5.92
N LEU A 80 16.62 -6.12 -6.86
CA LEU A 80 17.69 -7.08 -7.12
C LEU A 80 18.97 -6.41 -7.63
N PHE A 81 18.83 -5.37 -8.46
CA PHE A 81 19.96 -4.61 -9.00
C PHE A 81 20.60 -3.73 -7.92
N THR A 82 19.80 -3.08 -7.08
CA THR A 82 20.27 -2.14 -6.06
C THR A 82 20.60 -2.79 -4.72
N ARG A 83 20.26 -4.08 -4.48
CA ARG A 83 20.49 -4.72 -3.17
C ARG A 83 21.94 -4.65 -2.71
N ARG A 84 22.91 -4.72 -3.62
CA ARG A 84 24.35 -4.61 -3.29
C ARG A 84 24.77 -3.19 -2.93
N LEU A 85 24.02 -2.18 -3.39
CA LEU A 85 24.24 -0.77 -3.08
C LEU A 85 23.57 -0.34 -1.77
N SER A 86 22.74 -1.20 -1.18
CA SER A 86 22.00 -0.89 0.06
C SER A 86 22.89 -0.78 1.31
N GLY A 87 24.13 -1.28 1.27
CA GLY A 87 25.02 -1.34 2.42
C GLY A 87 24.64 -2.42 3.45
N LEU A 88 23.61 -3.23 3.18
CA LEU A 88 23.18 -4.34 4.02
C LEU A 88 24.04 -5.58 3.75
N SER A 89 24.48 -6.26 4.82
CA SER A 89 25.36 -7.43 4.74
C SER A 89 24.65 -8.75 5.00
N ASP A 90 23.58 -8.74 5.81
CA ASP A 90 22.85 -9.96 6.14
C ASP A 90 21.74 -10.26 5.13
N GLU A 91 21.63 -11.54 4.77
CA GLU A 91 20.68 -12.01 3.75
C GLU A 91 19.22 -11.76 4.13
N ARG A 92 18.90 -11.72 5.44
CA ARG A 92 17.55 -11.44 5.91
C ARG A 92 17.15 -9.99 5.60
N SER A 93 18.00 -9.03 5.94
CA SER A 93 17.78 -7.61 5.65
C SER A 93 17.78 -7.34 4.14
N LEU A 94 18.63 -8.01 3.37
CA LEU A 94 18.63 -7.92 1.90
C LEU A 94 17.30 -8.39 1.29
N ARG A 95 16.73 -9.50 1.79
CA ARG A 95 15.40 -9.97 1.36
C ARG A 95 14.31 -8.98 1.75
N SER A 96 14.35 -8.43 2.96
CA SER A 96 13.41 -7.39 3.39
C SER A 96 13.53 -6.12 2.53
N TYR A 97 14.74 -5.72 2.16
CA TYR A 97 14.98 -4.60 1.25
C TYR A 97 14.31 -4.84 -0.11
N VAL A 98 14.58 -5.99 -0.75
CA VAL A 98 13.97 -6.33 -2.05
C VAL A 98 12.44 -6.40 -1.92
N PHE A 99 11.91 -6.98 -0.84
CA PHE A 99 10.48 -7.01 -0.61
C PHE A 99 9.85 -5.60 -0.53
N MET A 100 10.50 -4.66 0.16
CA MET A 100 10.04 -3.27 0.23
C MET A 100 10.05 -2.57 -1.14
N THR A 101 10.99 -2.91 -2.03
CA THR A 101 11.00 -2.37 -3.40
C THR A 101 9.90 -2.95 -4.29
N ILE A 102 9.43 -4.16 -4.01
CA ILE A 102 8.34 -4.81 -4.75
C ILE A 102 6.98 -4.25 -4.32
N MET A 103 6.81 -3.96 -3.03
CA MET A 103 5.51 -3.58 -2.45
C MET A 103 5.45 -2.08 -2.15
N PRO A 104 5.24 -1.21 -3.15
CA PRO A 104 5.08 0.21 -2.92
C PRO A 104 3.81 0.47 -2.12
N ASN A 105 3.85 1.49 -1.27
CA ASN A 105 2.66 2.00 -0.62
C ASN A 105 1.81 2.80 -1.62
N TYR A 106 1.10 2.10 -2.52
CA TYR A 106 0.33 2.72 -3.60
C TYR A 106 -0.97 3.36 -3.13
N SER A 107 -1.59 2.83 -2.07
CA SER A 107 -2.93 3.23 -1.62
C SER A 107 -2.96 4.57 -0.88
N PHE A 108 -1.83 5.02 -0.32
CA PHE A 108 -1.80 6.23 0.51
C PHE A 108 -1.20 7.44 -0.21
N VAL A 109 0.00 7.33 -0.80
CA VAL A 109 0.65 8.49 -1.44
C VAL A 109 0.35 8.57 -2.94
N PRO A 110 0.63 7.54 -3.76
CA PRO A 110 0.35 7.60 -5.20
C PRO A 110 -1.11 7.81 -5.54
N LEU A 111 -2.04 7.14 -4.84
CA LEU A 111 -3.48 7.29 -5.09
C LEU A 111 -3.99 8.70 -4.78
N VAL A 112 -3.51 9.32 -3.69
CA VAL A 112 -3.84 10.72 -3.35
C VAL A 112 -3.30 11.68 -4.40
N LEU A 113 -2.05 11.47 -4.85
CA LEU A 113 -1.46 12.29 -5.90
C LEU A 113 -2.17 12.11 -7.25
N ALA A 114 -2.52 10.88 -7.62
CA ALA A 114 -3.23 10.58 -8.86
C ALA A 114 -4.58 11.28 -8.90
N GLN A 115 -5.36 11.21 -7.81
CA GLN A 115 -6.60 11.96 -7.69
C GLN A 115 -6.38 13.48 -7.74
N LEU A 116 -5.35 14.01 -7.06
CA LEU A 116 -5.10 15.45 -7.02
C LEU A 116 -4.80 16.01 -8.42
N ILE A 117 -4.04 15.25 -9.22
CA ILE A 117 -3.58 15.68 -10.55
C ILE A 117 -4.63 15.37 -11.63
N PHE A 118 -5.26 14.20 -11.58
CA PHE A 118 -6.11 13.68 -12.65
C PHE A 118 -7.60 13.58 -12.28
N GLY A 119 -7.99 14.03 -11.09
CA GLY A 119 -9.37 13.93 -10.61
C GLY A 119 -9.84 12.49 -10.49
N ASP A 120 -11.15 12.28 -10.63
CA ASP A 120 -11.79 10.96 -10.54
C ASP A 120 -11.40 10.03 -11.70
N VAL A 121 -10.74 10.53 -12.74
CA VAL A 121 -10.23 9.69 -13.84
C VAL A 121 -8.92 9.00 -13.45
N GLY A 122 -8.14 9.63 -12.55
CA GLY A 122 -6.85 9.10 -12.09
C GLY A 122 -6.95 7.96 -11.08
N VAL A 123 -8.15 7.73 -10.56
CA VAL A 123 -8.44 6.67 -9.62
C VAL A 123 -9.72 6.01 -10.11
N ALA A 124 -9.71 4.70 -10.36
CA ALA A 124 -10.90 4.01 -10.86
C ALA A 124 -12.02 4.01 -9.81
N TYR A 125 -12.76 5.12 -9.70
CA TYR A 125 -13.68 5.44 -8.60
C TYR A 125 -15.13 5.19 -8.94
#